data_AF-A0A935C1M5-F1
#
_entry.id   AF-A0A935C1M5-F1
#
_cell.length_a   1.000
_cell.length_b   1.000
_cell.length_c   1.000
_cell.angle_alpha   90.00
_cell.angle_beta   90.00
_cell.angle_gamma   90.00
#
_symmetry.space_group_name_H-M   'P 1'
#
loop_
_entity.id
_entity.type
_entity.pdbx_description
1 polymer ?
#
loop_
_entity_poly.entity_id
_entity_poly.type
_entity_poly.pdbx_seq_one_letter_code
_entity_poly.pdbx_strand_id
1 'polypeptide(L)'
;MDKTINATVFSAEEFSPYEKTIYYLAISASLIKSYPIAIDDIGIISSLLKVDDTLLNKALDMYSGEALPFYVAFGKDIIEINDSSSADLFYGILQAVWIYKALNHLSLSTEKEAIIENYRCFNYCIDRFNMLNSFSSVFESVSQNLFSLEYSVFGNNTFSPAELLKTIETILLCEVDEAKNVLTNESDYIYNCLPILYRSFEFEIKTRVHTVYLILSTQIIKHSIFFNGTIKQIANEMYEHLLGMLQNAWLIAAQVELLPMQYSDIPEKRTRKDRTTRIQLLYGYPNYDSYCIRLDLKHKGQGFVHYNNKS
;
A
#
# COMPACT_ATOMS: atom_id res chain seq x y z
N MET A 1 -43.60 -11.67 12.70
CA MET A 1 -43.22 -11.56 11.28
C MET A 1 -41.72 -11.74 11.24
N ASP A 2 -41.27 -12.95 10.92
CA ASP A 2 -39.85 -13.22 10.66
C ASP A 2 -39.46 -12.44 9.41
N LYS A 3 -38.66 -11.39 9.58
CA LYS A 3 -37.97 -10.79 8.44
C LYS A 3 -36.88 -11.77 8.04
N THR A 4 -37.11 -12.53 6.97
CA THR A 4 -36.07 -13.29 6.31
C THR A 4 -35.00 -12.29 5.88
N ILE A 5 -33.86 -12.28 6.59
CA ILE A 5 -32.71 -11.46 6.22
C ILE A 5 -32.11 -12.13 4.98
N ASN A 6 -32.25 -11.50 3.81
CA ASN A 6 -31.54 -11.91 2.62
C ASN A 6 -30.07 -11.55 2.81
N ALA A 7 -29.26 -12.53 3.18
CA ALA A 7 -27.81 -12.38 3.30
C ALA A 7 -27.11 -13.02 2.11
N THR A 8 -26.09 -12.37 1.57
CA THR A 8 -25.25 -12.99 0.54
C THR A 8 -24.25 -13.93 1.20
N VAL A 9 -24.27 -15.20 0.80
CA VAL A 9 -23.52 -16.27 1.46
C VAL A 9 -22.19 -16.57 0.76
N PHE A 10 -21.09 -16.51 1.51
CA PHE A 10 -19.78 -17.02 1.14
C PHE A 10 -19.57 -18.40 1.74
N SER A 11 -19.31 -19.39 0.87
CA SER A 11 -19.09 -20.79 1.26
C SER A 11 -17.62 -21.15 1.15
N ALA A 12 -16.98 -21.40 2.29
CA ALA A 12 -15.68 -22.06 2.43
C ALA A 12 -15.70 -22.93 3.70
N GLU A 13 -14.77 -23.88 3.84
CA GLU A 13 -14.69 -24.75 5.03
C GLU A 13 -14.45 -23.94 6.32
N GLU A 14 -13.55 -22.96 6.26
CA GLU A 14 -13.28 -22.02 7.34
C GLU A 14 -12.67 -20.73 6.76
N PHE A 15 -13.03 -19.56 7.31
CA PHE A 15 -12.44 -18.28 6.93
C PHE A 15 -11.62 -17.71 8.08
N SER A 16 -10.37 -17.35 7.81
CA SER A 16 -9.56 -16.58 8.75
C SER A 16 -10.13 -15.16 8.95
N PRO A 17 -9.86 -14.51 10.11
CA PRO A 17 -10.24 -13.11 10.31
C PRO A 17 -9.69 -12.17 9.23
N TYR A 18 -8.51 -12.49 8.70
CA TYR A 18 -7.89 -11.73 7.61
C TYR A 18 -8.71 -11.82 6.32
N GLU A 19 -9.05 -13.03 5.88
CA GLU A 19 -9.85 -13.24 4.66
C GLU A 19 -11.23 -12.57 4.79
N LYS A 20 -11.92 -12.74 5.91
CA LYS A 20 -13.19 -12.04 6.19
C LYS A 20 -13.04 -10.53 6.06
N THR A 21 -11.93 -9.98 6.59
CA THR A 21 -11.63 -8.55 6.48
C THR A 21 -11.49 -8.14 5.02
N ILE A 22 -10.67 -8.84 4.23
CA ILE A 22 -10.44 -8.48 2.83
C ILE A 22 -11.73 -8.55 2.00
N TYR A 23 -12.52 -9.62 2.14
CA TYR A 23 -13.79 -9.74 1.42
C TYR A 23 -14.81 -8.70 1.88
N TYR A 24 -14.88 -8.39 3.17
CA TYR A 24 -15.72 -7.31 3.68
C TYR A 24 -15.36 -5.96 3.06
N LEU A 25 -14.07 -5.62 3.01
CA LEU A 25 -13.59 -4.38 2.37
C LEU A 25 -13.92 -4.33 0.87
N ALA A 26 -13.77 -5.46 0.17
CA ALA A 26 -14.11 -5.59 -1.25
C ALA A 26 -15.61 -5.37 -1.51
N ILE A 27 -16.48 -5.94 -0.67
CA ILE A 27 -17.94 -5.73 -0.74
C ILE A 27 -18.27 -4.27 -0.46
N SER A 28 -17.68 -3.67 0.57
CA SER A 28 -17.91 -2.24 0.86
C SER A 28 -17.52 -1.34 -0.33
N ALA A 29 -16.46 -1.69 -1.06
CA ALA A 29 -16.06 -0.98 -2.28
C ALA A 29 -17.03 -1.23 -3.45
N SER A 30 -17.52 -2.46 -3.65
CA SER A 30 -18.46 -2.79 -4.73
C SER A 30 -19.79 -2.03 -4.61
N LEU A 31 -20.22 -1.74 -3.38
CA LEU A 31 -21.43 -0.98 -3.09
C LEU A 31 -21.36 0.49 -3.55
N ILE A 32 -20.18 1.12 -3.59
CA ILE A 32 -20.01 2.51 -4.04
C ILE A 32 -19.75 2.61 -5.55
N LYS A 33 -19.03 1.63 -6.13
CA LYS A 33 -18.71 1.55 -7.56
C LYS A 33 -17.96 2.76 -8.12
N SER A 34 -17.03 3.32 -7.36
CA SER A 34 -16.21 4.46 -7.82
C SER A 34 -15.17 4.07 -8.86
N TYR A 35 -14.74 2.81 -8.86
CA TYR A 35 -13.68 2.31 -9.74
C TYR A 35 -14.08 1.01 -10.43
N PRO A 36 -14.12 0.96 -11.77
CA PRO A 36 -14.28 -0.31 -12.48
C PRO A 36 -13.00 -1.15 -12.32
N ILE A 37 -13.15 -2.42 -11.91
CA ILE A 37 -12.05 -3.37 -11.77
C ILE A 37 -12.15 -4.37 -12.93
N ALA A 38 -11.07 -4.52 -13.70
CA ALA A 38 -11.02 -5.50 -14.78
C ALA A 38 -10.78 -6.91 -14.21
N ILE A 39 -11.30 -7.94 -14.88
CA ILE A 39 -11.13 -9.35 -14.48
C ILE A 39 -9.64 -9.71 -14.35
N ASP A 40 -8.81 -9.23 -15.28
CA ASP A 40 -7.36 -9.48 -15.27
C ASP A 40 -6.65 -8.87 -14.04
N ASP A 41 -7.22 -7.84 -13.43
CA ASP A 41 -6.66 -7.25 -12.21
C ASP A 41 -6.97 -8.10 -10.97
N ILE A 42 -8.06 -8.87 -10.97
CA ILE A 42 -8.51 -9.64 -9.80
C ILE A 42 -7.47 -10.70 -9.41
N GLY A 43 -6.89 -11.39 -10.39
CA GLY A 43 -5.82 -12.37 -10.13
C GLY A 43 -4.56 -11.75 -9.51
N ILE A 44 -4.23 -10.51 -9.89
CA ILE A 44 -3.10 -9.77 -9.32
C ILE A 44 -3.42 -9.33 -7.89
N ILE A 45 -4.63 -8.81 -7.67
CA ILE A 45 -5.09 -8.36 -6.35
C ILE A 45 -5.16 -9.55 -5.39
N SER A 46 -5.76 -10.67 -5.80
CA SER A 46 -5.90 -11.88 -4.98
C SER A 46 -4.53 -12.47 -4.63
N SER A 47 -3.59 -12.49 -5.58
CA SER A 47 -2.22 -12.94 -5.33
C SER A 47 -1.47 -12.02 -4.35
N LEU A 48 -1.66 -10.69 -4.45
CA LEU A 48 -1.04 -9.73 -3.53
C LEU A 48 -1.59 -9.91 -2.10
N LEU A 49 -2.91 -10.03 -1.99
CA LEU A 49 -3.61 -10.17 -0.72
C LEU A 49 -3.57 -11.60 -0.17
N LYS A 50 -3.14 -12.59 -0.95
CA LYS A 50 -3.15 -14.02 -0.59
C LYS A 50 -4.54 -14.50 -0.17
N VAL A 51 -5.55 -14.16 -0.98
CA VAL A 51 -6.94 -14.61 -0.79
C VAL A 51 -7.42 -15.34 -2.05
N ASP A 52 -8.49 -16.13 -1.94
CA ASP A 52 -9.09 -16.81 -3.08
C ASP A 52 -9.66 -15.81 -4.11
N ASP A 53 -9.31 -16.00 -5.38
CA ASP A 53 -9.67 -15.11 -6.49
C ASP A 53 -11.15 -15.21 -6.86
N THR A 54 -11.74 -16.40 -6.82
CA THR A 54 -13.17 -16.61 -7.10
C THR A 54 -14.05 -15.94 -6.06
N LEU A 55 -13.67 -16.02 -4.78
CA LEU A 55 -14.36 -15.35 -3.70
C LEU A 55 -14.14 -13.84 -3.73
N LEU A 56 -12.95 -13.37 -4.11
CA LEU A 56 -12.70 -11.95 -4.31
C LEU A 56 -13.54 -11.39 -5.46
N ASN A 57 -13.60 -12.08 -6.59
CA ASN A 57 -14.46 -11.70 -7.72
C ASN A 57 -15.92 -11.62 -7.28
N LYS A 58 -16.40 -12.64 -6.55
CA LYS A 58 -17.76 -12.65 -6.00
C LYS A 58 -18.03 -11.47 -5.06
N ALA A 59 -17.06 -11.09 -4.23
CA ALA A 59 -17.16 -9.93 -3.35
C ALA A 59 -17.25 -8.61 -4.13
N LEU A 60 -16.49 -8.47 -5.21
CA LEU A 60 -16.47 -7.28 -6.05
C LEU A 60 -17.66 -7.19 -7.03
N ASP A 61 -18.24 -8.32 -7.40
CA ASP A 61 -19.44 -8.42 -8.23
C ASP A 61 -20.74 -8.17 -7.45
N MET A 62 -20.67 -7.87 -6.15
CA MET A 62 -21.82 -7.49 -5.34
C MET A 62 -22.28 -6.07 -5.70
N TYR A 63 -22.90 -5.96 -6.87
CA TYR A 63 -23.67 -4.81 -7.25
C TYR A 63 -25.08 -4.99 -6.71
N SER A 64 -25.38 -4.28 -5.64
CA SER A 64 -26.74 -4.15 -5.19
C SER A 64 -27.08 -2.67 -5.26
N GLY A 65 -27.98 -2.28 -6.18
CA GLY A 65 -28.80 -1.07 -5.97
C GLY A 65 -29.71 -1.20 -4.73
N GLU A 66 -29.29 -1.97 -3.73
CA GLU A 66 -29.96 -2.21 -2.48
C GLU A 66 -29.59 -1.10 -1.50
N ALA A 67 -30.59 -0.66 -0.75
CA ALA A 67 -30.40 0.29 0.33
C ALA A 67 -29.69 -0.42 1.49
N LEU A 68 -28.69 0.25 2.07
CA LEU A 68 -28.13 -0.14 3.37
C LEU A 68 -29.28 -0.27 4.40
N PRO A 69 -29.24 -1.27 5.31
CA PRO A 69 -28.13 -2.19 5.58
C PRO A 69 -28.04 -3.39 4.62
N PHE A 70 -26.82 -3.81 4.29
CA PHE A 70 -26.54 -5.02 3.48
C PHE A 70 -25.99 -6.14 4.36
N TYR A 71 -26.51 -7.37 4.22
CA TYR A 71 -26.11 -8.50 5.07
C TYR A 71 -25.24 -9.51 4.33
N VAL A 72 -24.13 -9.90 4.95
CA VAL A 72 -23.16 -10.85 4.41
C VAL A 72 -22.98 -12.00 5.38
N ALA A 73 -22.99 -13.24 4.89
CA ALA A 73 -22.71 -14.42 5.68
C ALA A 73 -21.37 -15.06 5.28
N PHE A 74 -20.41 -15.15 6.20
CA PHE A 74 -19.21 -15.97 6.05
C PHE A 74 -19.40 -17.26 6.85
N GLY A 75 -19.88 -18.31 6.19
CA GLY A 75 -20.30 -19.53 6.89
C GLY A 75 -21.49 -19.26 7.82
N LYS A 76 -21.28 -19.36 9.14
CA LYS A 76 -22.32 -19.13 10.16
C LYS A 76 -22.37 -17.69 10.68
N ASP A 77 -21.35 -16.89 10.37
CA ASP A 77 -21.25 -15.52 10.87
C ASP A 77 -21.97 -14.57 9.91
N ILE A 78 -23.07 -13.97 10.37
CA ILE A 78 -23.82 -12.96 9.62
C ILE A 78 -23.37 -11.57 10.10
N ILE A 79 -23.01 -10.72 9.15
CA ILE A 79 -22.53 -9.36 9.37
C ILE A 79 -23.44 -8.39 8.66
N GLU A 80 -23.68 -7.27 9.32
CA GLU A 80 -24.38 -6.13 8.77
C GLU A 80 -23.38 -5.07 8.29
N ILE A 81 -23.52 -4.64 7.04
CA ILE A 81 -22.79 -3.51 6.46
C ILE A 81 -23.74 -2.31 6.47
N ASN A 82 -23.42 -1.35 7.34
CA ASN A 82 -24.26 -0.17 7.61
C ASN A 82 -23.74 1.11 6.94
N ASP A 83 -22.47 1.13 6.58
CA ASP A 83 -21.84 2.20 5.83
C ASP A 83 -20.77 1.62 4.90
N SER A 84 -20.31 2.46 3.98
CA SER A 84 -19.29 2.12 3.00
C SER A 84 -17.96 2.83 3.29
N SER A 85 -17.73 3.34 4.51
CA SER A 85 -16.52 4.10 4.85
C SER A 85 -15.25 3.24 4.72
N SER A 86 -15.38 1.94 5.00
CA SER A 86 -14.33 0.94 4.82
C SER A 86 -13.90 0.71 3.38
N ALA A 87 -14.67 1.21 2.39
CA ALA A 87 -14.29 1.14 0.97
C ALA A 87 -12.97 1.86 0.68
N ASP A 88 -12.67 2.95 1.40
CA ASP A 88 -11.45 3.74 1.20
C ASP A 88 -10.19 2.89 1.42
N LEU A 89 -10.22 1.98 2.40
CA LEU A 89 -9.11 1.05 2.64
C LEU A 89 -8.90 0.12 1.44
N PHE A 90 -9.97 -0.39 0.84
CA PHE A 90 -9.89 -1.24 -0.34
C PHE A 90 -9.42 -0.45 -1.57
N TYR A 91 -9.92 0.77 -1.76
CA TYR A 91 -9.48 1.64 -2.85
C TYR A 91 -8.00 2.02 -2.73
N GLY A 92 -7.48 2.17 -1.51
CA GLY A 92 -6.04 2.26 -1.26
C GLY A 92 -5.28 1.05 -1.81
N ILE A 93 -5.74 -0.18 -1.53
CA ILE A 93 -5.13 -1.40 -2.08
C ILE A 93 -5.11 -1.36 -3.62
N LEU A 94 -6.23 -0.98 -4.25
CA LEU A 94 -6.32 -0.89 -5.71
C LEU A 94 -5.31 0.09 -6.29
N GLN A 95 -5.16 1.28 -5.70
CA GLN A 95 -4.18 2.26 -6.16
C GLN A 95 -2.75 1.69 -6.11
N ALA A 96 -2.39 0.98 -5.04
CA ALA A 96 -1.06 0.36 -4.92
C ALA A 96 -0.84 -0.71 -6.01
N VAL A 97 -1.83 -1.58 -6.25
CA VAL A 97 -1.78 -2.61 -7.29
C VAL A 97 -1.57 -2.00 -8.68
N TRP A 98 -2.34 -0.97 -9.02
CA TRP A 98 -2.24 -0.33 -10.32
C TRP A 98 -0.92 0.39 -10.53
N ILE A 99 -0.33 0.97 -9.48
CA ILE A 99 1.02 1.53 -9.56
C ILE A 99 2.03 0.42 -9.86
N TYR A 100 2.02 -0.70 -9.12
CA TYR A 100 2.95 -1.79 -9.39
C TYR A 100 2.80 -2.36 -10.80
N LYS A 101 1.56 -2.50 -11.28
CA LYS A 101 1.28 -2.94 -12.65
C LYS A 101 1.85 -1.96 -13.68
N ALA A 102 1.59 -0.66 -13.53
CA ALA A 102 2.11 0.36 -14.45
C ALA A 102 3.64 0.37 -14.49
N LEU A 103 4.30 0.28 -13.33
CA LEU A 103 5.76 0.28 -13.25
C LEU A 103 6.42 -0.95 -13.88
N ASN A 104 5.73 -2.09 -13.96
CA ASN A 104 6.25 -3.29 -14.64
C ASN A 104 6.37 -3.11 -16.16
N HIS A 105 5.73 -2.09 -16.74
CA HIS A 105 5.76 -1.80 -18.17
C HIS A 105 6.78 -0.71 -18.54
N LEU A 106 7.62 -0.27 -17.59
CA LEU A 106 8.63 0.75 -17.88
C LEU A 106 9.70 0.24 -18.85
N SER A 107 9.93 1.03 -19.89
CA SER A 107 10.99 0.79 -20.86
C SER A 107 12.24 1.57 -20.48
N LEU A 108 13.43 0.97 -20.61
CA LEU A 108 14.69 1.71 -20.53
C LEU A 108 15.15 2.25 -21.88
N SER A 109 14.33 2.09 -22.93
CA SER A 109 14.60 2.64 -24.26
C SER A 109 14.57 4.17 -24.24
N THR A 110 15.40 4.76 -25.08
CA THR A 110 15.46 6.21 -25.32
C THR A 110 14.78 6.59 -26.64
N GLU A 111 14.07 5.66 -27.27
CA GLU A 111 13.23 5.95 -28.44
C GLU A 111 12.04 6.82 -28.04
N LYS A 112 11.66 7.76 -28.89
CA LYS A 112 10.64 8.78 -28.62
C LYS A 112 9.32 8.20 -28.11
N GLU A 113 8.83 7.14 -28.74
CA GLU A 113 7.61 6.43 -28.34
C GLU A 113 7.72 5.92 -26.90
N ALA A 114 8.85 5.31 -26.53
CA ALA A 114 9.10 4.82 -25.18
C ALA A 114 9.20 5.96 -24.16
N ILE A 115 9.79 7.11 -24.53
CA ILE A 115 9.83 8.31 -23.66
C ILE A 115 8.40 8.80 -23.38
N ILE A 116 7.54 8.87 -24.39
CA ILE A 116 6.13 9.29 -24.25
C ILE A 116 5.34 8.30 -23.38
N GLU A 117 5.53 6.99 -23.59
CA GLU A 117 4.88 5.95 -22.79
C GLU A 117 5.31 6.00 -21.33
N ASN A 118 6.61 6.15 -21.06
CA ASN A 118 7.13 6.32 -19.70
C ASN A 118 6.59 7.61 -19.05
N TYR A 119 6.52 8.72 -19.77
CA TYR A 119 5.94 9.97 -19.27
C TYR A 119 4.46 9.79 -18.86
N ARG A 120 3.67 9.07 -19.67
CA ARG A 120 2.27 8.74 -19.33
C ARG A 120 2.18 7.82 -18.12
N CYS A 121 3.04 6.80 -18.05
CA CYS A 121 3.14 5.90 -16.91
C CYS A 121 3.47 6.67 -15.61
N PHE A 122 4.40 7.63 -15.68
CA PHE A 122 4.82 8.43 -14.54
C PHE A 122 3.72 9.34 -14.02
N ASN A 123 3.02 10.06 -14.91
CA ASN A 123 1.83 10.83 -14.55
C ASN A 123 0.79 9.95 -13.85
N TYR A 124 0.47 8.81 -14.47
CA TYR A 124 -0.48 7.86 -13.89
C TYR A 124 -0.05 7.40 -12.49
N CYS A 125 1.22 7.04 -12.30
CA CYS A 125 1.73 6.60 -10.99
C CYS A 125 1.64 7.70 -9.93
N ILE A 126 1.92 8.96 -10.28
CA ILE A 126 1.81 10.11 -9.36
C ILE A 126 0.36 10.30 -8.91
N ASP A 127 -0.59 10.34 -9.86
CA ASP A 127 -2.01 10.52 -9.55
C ASP A 127 -2.52 9.41 -8.64
N ARG A 128 -2.17 8.16 -8.95
CA ARG A 128 -2.54 6.99 -8.15
C ARG A 128 -1.89 7.01 -6.76
N PHE A 129 -0.64 7.45 -6.66
CA PHE A 129 0.03 7.60 -5.37
C PHE A 129 -0.66 8.67 -4.50
N ASN A 130 -1.03 9.81 -5.08
CA ASN A 130 -1.77 10.86 -4.36
C ASN A 130 -3.13 10.34 -3.87
N MET A 131 -3.83 9.56 -4.70
CA MET A 131 -5.07 8.88 -4.28
C MET A 131 -4.83 7.89 -3.15
N LEU A 132 -3.80 7.03 -3.24
CA LEU A 132 -3.44 6.07 -2.19
C LEU A 132 -3.21 6.76 -0.84
N ASN A 133 -2.38 7.82 -0.83
CA ASN A 133 -2.08 8.60 0.37
C ASN A 133 -3.35 9.28 0.93
N SER A 134 -4.21 9.79 0.05
CA SER A 134 -5.48 10.42 0.43
C SER A 134 -6.46 9.44 1.04
N PHE A 135 -6.66 8.26 0.44
CA PHE A 135 -7.57 7.24 0.97
C PHE A 135 -7.17 6.79 2.38
N SER A 136 -5.88 6.52 2.61
CA SER A 136 -5.36 6.16 3.93
C SER A 136 -5.61 7.27 4.97
N SER A 137 -5.37 8.54 4.61
CA SER A 137 -5.54 9.69 5.51
C SER A 137 -7.01 10.03 5.78
N VAL A 138 -7.86 9.99 4.75
CA VAL A 138 -9.30 10.30 4.85
C VAL A 138 -9.99 9.25 5.70
N PHE A 139 -9.69 7.98 5.47
CA PHE A 139 -10.26 6.89 6.27
C PHE A 139 -9.99 7.08 7.77
N GLU A 140 -8.73 7.35 8.15
CA GLU A 140 -8.42 7.57 9.57
C GLU A 140 -9.12 8.84 10.09
N SER A 141 -9.12 9.92 9.32
CA SER A 141 -9.77 11.18 9.70
C SER A 141 -11.26 11.00 10.00
N VAL A 142 -11.96 10.23 9.15
CA VAL A 142 -13.38 9.89 9.34
C VAL A 142 -13.55 9.00 10.58
N SER A 143 -12.70 7.98 10.74
CA SER A 143 -12.77 7.05 11.88
C SER A 143 -12.57 7.74 13.24
N GLN A 144 -11.73 8.78 13.28
CA GLN A 144 -11.43 9.57 14.49
C GLN A 144 -12.33 10.80 14.62
N ASN A 145 -13.21 11.07 13.65
CA ASN A 145 -14.01 12.28 13.55
C ASN A 145 -13.16 13.58 13.68
N LEU A 146 -11.97 13.56 13.07
CA LEU A 146 -11.00 14.67 13.09
C LEU A 146 -10.24 14.73 11.77
N PHE A 147 -10.47 15.77 10.97
CA PHE A 147 -9.72 16.00 9.74
C PHE A 147 -8.37 16.65 10.06
N SER A 148 -7.29 15.87 9.94
CA SER A 148 -5.92 16.30 10.25
C SER A 148 -4.92 15.80 9.21
N LEU A 149 -3.96 16.66 8.86
CA LEU A 149 -2.80 16.28 8.05
C LEU A 149 -1.86 15.32 8.79
N GLU A 150 -2.01 15.18 10.11
CA GLU A 150 -1.23 14.24 10.92
C GLU A 150 -1.47 12.77 10.51
N TYR A 151 -2.64 12.46 9.94
CA TYR A 151 -2.96 11.14 9.41
C TYR A 151 -2.42 10.89 7.99
N SER A 152 -1.86 11.91 7.34
CA SER A 152 -1.21 11.75 6.05
C SER A 152 0.20 11.20 6.24
N VAL A 153 0.49 10.08 5.58
CA VAL A 153 1.84 9.49 5.56
C VAL A 153 2.82 10.44 4.88
N PHE A 154 2.39 11.05 3.78
CA PHE A 154 3.13 12.10 3.10
C PHE A 154 2.32 13.39 3.14
N GLY A 155 2.79 14.37 3.91
CA GLY A 155 2.16 15.67 4.07
C GLY A 155 3.05 16.84 3.66
N ASN A 156 4.33 16.58 3.35
CA ASN A 156 5.24 17.60 2.87
C ASN A 156 5.30 17.67 1.34
N ASN A 157 5.62 18.88 0.84
CA ASN A 157 5.89 19.10 -0.58
C ASN A 157 7.30 18.65 -0.99
N THR A 158 8.10 18.08 -0.07
CA THR A 158 9.50 17.70 -0.35
C THR A 158 9.60 16.34 -1.03
N PHE A 159 8.66 16.08 -1.93
CA PHE A 159 8.74 14.97 -2.85
C PHE A 159 8.05 15.30 -4.16
N SER A 160 8.81 15.22 -5.23
CA SER A 160 8.28 15.52 -6.55
C SER A 160 8.86 14.56 -7.57
N PRO A 161 8.32 13.34 -7.69
CA PRO A 161 8.31 12.66 -8.97
C PRO A 161 7.79 13.61 -10.06
N ALA A 162 7.01 14.64 -9.70
CA ALA A 162 6.65 15.75 -10.58
C ALA A 162 7.84 16.62 -11.03
N GLU A 163 8.95 16.76 -10.29
CA GLU A 163 10.17 17.44 -10.73
C GLU A 163 10.95 16.57 -11.73
N LEU A 164 11.06 15.27 -11.46
CA LEU A 164 11.61 14.30 -12.42
C LEU A 164 10.73 14.22 -13.68
N LEU A 165 9.41 14.24 -13.52
CA LEU A 165 8.44 14.28 -14.61
C LEU A 165 8.58 15.56 -15.42
N LYS A 166 8.70 16.73 -14.77
CA LYS A 166 8.91 18.02 -15.44
C LYS A 166 10.22 18.05 -16.22
N THR A 167 11.24 17.35 -15.74
CA THR A 167 12.50 17.15 -16.49
C THR A 167 12.22 16.37 -17.78
N ILE A 168 11.47 15.26 -17.71
CA ILE A 168 11.09 14.47 -18.88
C ILE A 168 10.15 15.24 -19.82
N GLU A 169 9.21 16.00 -19.27
CA GLU A 169 8.32 16.89 -20.03
C GLU A 169 9.13 17.93 -20.81
N THR A 170 10.14 18.53 -20.18
CA THR A 170 11.03 19.49 -20.82
C THR A 170 11.79 18.84 -21.97
N ILE A 171 12.29 17.62 -21.79
CA ILE A 171 12.96 16.85 -22.86
C ILE A 171 12.00 16.65 -24.05
N LEU A 172 10.77 16.21 -23.79
CA LEU A 172 9.75 16.01 -24.81
C LEU A 172 9.38 17.32 -25.53
N LEU A 173 9.27 18.45 -24.81
CA LEU A 173 8.95 19.75 -25.38
C LEU A 173 10.08 20.33 -26.24
N CYS A 174 11.34 20.12 -25.83
CA CYS A 174 12.51 20.57 -26.60
C CYS A 174 12.67 19.82 -27.94
N GLU A 175 12.24 18.55 -28.02
CA GLU A 175 12.18 17.81 -29.30
C GLU A 175 11.11 18.32 -30.27
N VAL A 176 10.07 19.03 -29.81
CA VAL A 176 9.03 19.59 -30.71
C VAL A 176 9.60 20.75 -31.55
N ASP A 177 10.76 21.30 -31.19
CA ASP A 177 11.45 22.39 -31.88
C ASP A 177 12.46 21.89 -32.95
N GLU A 178 12.25 20.68 -33.49
CA GLU A 178 12.97 20.10 -34.66
C GLU A 178 12.94 20.99 -35.92
N ALA A 179 12.17 22.08 -35.95
CA ALA A 179 12.29 23.12 -36.97
C ALA A 179 13.62 23.91 -36.89
N LYS A 180 14.38 23.79 -35.80
CA LYS A 180 15.71 24.38 -35.62
C LYS A 180 16.73 23.30 -35.29
N ASN A 181 17.22 22.61 -36.33
CA ASN A 181 18.39 21.74 -36.34
C ASN A 181 19.61 22.35 -35.60
N VAL A 182 19.67 22.21 -34.28
CA VAL A 182 20.89 22.41 -33.49
C VAL A 182 20.91 21.32 -32.40
N LEU A 183 21.19 20.09 -32.81
CA LEU A 183 21.64 19.05 -31.88
C LEU A 183 23.04 19.46 -31.40
N THR A 184 23.14 20.03 -30.19
CA THR A 184 24.41 20.26 -29.49
C THR A 184 24.79 19.01 -28.68
N ASN A 185 26.05 18.88 -28.29
CA ASN A 185 26.56 17.81 -27.40
C ASN A 185 25.76 17.61 -26.08
N GLU A 186 24.89 18.55 -25.71
CA GLU A 186 24.05 18.52 -24.51
C GLU A 186 22.81 17.62 -24.66
N SER A 187 22.27 17.45 -25.88
CA SER A 187 21.14 16.54 -26.12
C SER A 187 21.53 15.09 -25.88
N ASP A 188 22.68 14.67 -26.41
CA ASP A 188 23.20 13.31 -26.24
C ASP A 188 23.43 12.94 -24.77
N TYR A 189 23.90 13.90 -23.95
CA TYR A 189 24.07 13.69 -22.51
C TYR A 189 22.72 13.41 -21.83
N ILE A 190 21.69 14.17 -22.16
CA ILE A 190 20.36 14.04 -21.56
C ILE A 190 19.71 12.70 -21.93
N TYR A 191 19.78 12.26 -23.19
CA TYR A 191 19.28 10.93 -23.58
C TYR A 191 20.01 9.80 -22.85
N ASN A 192 21.33 9.94 -22.67
CA ASN A 192 22.12 8.97 -21.90
C ASN A 192 21.74 8.93 -20.40
N CYS A 193 21.16 10.01 -19.87
CA CYS A 193 20.66 10.07 -18.50
C CYS A 193 19.23 9.53 -18.34
N LEU A 194 18.42 9.40 -19.41
CA LEU A 194 17.03 8.95 -19.33
C LEU A 194 16.86 7.61 -18.58
N PRO A 195 17.66 6.55 -18.85
CA PRO A 195 17.53 5.29 -18.11
C PRO A 195 17.77 5.44 -16.60
N ILE A 196 18.66 6.37 -16.20
CA ILE A 196 18.92 6.67 -14.78
C ILE A 196 17.71 7.39 -14.20
N LEU A 197 17.17 8.39 -14.89
CA LEU A 197 15.95 9.10 -14.47
C LEU A 197 14.77 8.15 -14.30
N TYR A 198 14.59 7.19 -15.21
CA TYR A 198 13.51 6.22 -15.13
C TYR A 198 13.62 5.30 -13.92
N ARG A 199 14.82 4.80 -13.64
CA ARG A 199 15.08 3.99 -12.44
C ARG A 199 14.92 4.79 -11.15
N SER A 200 15.37 6.04 -11.14
CA SER A 200 15.18 6.93 -9.99
C SER A 200 13.70 7.18 -9.73
N PHE A 201 12.90 7.46 -10.77
CA PHE A 201 11.46 7.62 -10.64
C PHE A 201 10.79 6.35 -10.10
N GLU A 202 11.12 5.19 -10.69
CA GLU A 202 10.59 3.89 -10.26
C GLU A 202 10.90 3.62 -8.78
N PHE A 203 12.14 3.82 -8.36
CA PHE A 203 12.57 3.65 -6.97
C PHE A 203 11.80 4.57 -6.02
N GLU A 204 11.70 5.85 -6.37
CA GLU A 204 11.05 6.88 -5.58
C GLU A 204 9.55 6.59 -5.39
N ILE A 205 8.84 6.23 -6.46
CA ILE A 205 7.43 5.83 -6.35
C ILE A 205 7.29 4.54 -5.54
N LYS A 206 8.07 3.49 -5.83
CA LYS A 206 7.94 2.19 -5.14
C LYS A 206 8.13 2.31 -3.65
N THR A 207 9.19 2.97 -3.19
CA THR A 207 9.49 3.10 -1.76
C THR A 207 8.40 3.85 -0.99
N ARG A 208 7.73 4.82 -1.62
CA ARG A 208 6.63 5.54 -0.99
C ARG A 208 5.33 4.80 -1.01
N VAL A 209 5.01 4.11 -2.11
CA VAL A 209 3.88 3.18 -2.15
C VAL A 209 4.05 2.11 -1.08
N HIS A 210 5.25 1.53 -0.91
CA HIS A 210 5.52 0.60 0.18
C HIS A 210 5.24 1.20 1.56
N THR A 211 5.62 2.47 1.76
CA THR A 211 5.41 3.17 3.03
C THR A 211 3.92 3.34 3.32
N VAL A 212 3.15 3.89 2.38
CA VAL A 212 1.70 4.04 2.58
C VAL A 212 1.02 2.69 2.69
N TYR A 213 1.42 1.69 1.89
CA TYR A 213 0.82 0.36 1.92
C TYR A 213 1.09 -0.38 3.24
N LEU A 214 2.25 -0.17 3.87
CA LEU A 214 2.53 -0.69 5.21
C LEU A 214 1.60 -0.05 6.26
N ILE A 215 1.42 1.27 6.21
CA ILE A 215 0.48 1.98 7.08
C ILE A 215 -0.95 1.48 6.86
N LEU A 216 -1.39 1.41 5.60
CA LEU A 216 -2.69 0.90 5.20
C LEU A 216 -2.93 -0.52 5.72
N SER A 217 -1.93 -1.40 5.66
CA SER A 217 -2.01 -2.76 6.18
C SER A 217 -2.27 -2.79 7.69
N THR A 218 -1.66 -1.89 8.46
CA THR A 218 -1.96 -1.76 9.89
C THR A 218 -3.34 -1.18 10.17
N GLN A 219 -3.80 -0.22 9.37
CA GLN A 219 -5.16 0.33 9.46
C GLN A 219 -6.22 -0.75 9.22
N ILE A 220 -6.04 -1.59 8.19
CA ILE A 220 -6.94 -2.70 7.88
C ILE A 220 -7.13 -3.64 9.08
N ILE A 221 -6.04 -4.01 9.76
CA ILE A 221 -6.10 -4.90 10.93
C ILE A 221 -6.72 -4.17 12.13
N LYS A 222 -6.28 -2.93 12.40
CA LYS A 222 -6.76 -2.08 13.50
C LYS A 222 -8.28 -1.87 13.46
N HIS A 223 -8.84 -1.64 12.27
CA HIS A 223 -10.25 -1.27 12.10
C HIS A 223 -11.17 -2.44 11.75
N SER A 224 -10.61 -3.62 11.48
CA SER A 224 -11.40 -4.82 11.21
C SER A 224 -12.31 -5.20 12.38
N ILE A 225 -13.51 -5.67 12.05
CA ILE A 225 -14.49 -6.21 12.99
C ILE A 225 -14.25 -7.69 13.32
N PHE A 226 -13.34 -8.38 12.59
CA PHE A 226 -13.13 -9.83 12.71
C PHE A 226 -11.94 -10.19 13.59
N PHE A 227 -10.95 -9.30 13.73
CA PHE A 227 -9.83 -9.52 14.62
C PHE A 227 -10.23 -9.31 16.08
N ASN A 228 -9.65 -10.10 16.97
CA ASN A 228 -9.86 -9.94 18.42
C ASN A 228 -9.24 -8.63 18.93
N GLY A 229 -9.68 -8.19 20.11
CA GLY A 229 -9.22 -6.94 20.72
C GLY A 229 -7.71 -6.84 20.92
N THR A 230 -7.04 -7.95 21.27
CA THR A 230 -5.58 -7.98 21.46
C THR A 230 -4.83 -7.69 20.16
N ILE A 231 -5.22 -8.33 19.05
CA ILE A 231 -4.60 -8.11 17.74
C ILE A 231 -4.87 -6.68 17.27
N LYS A 232 -6.09 -6.18 17.46
CA LYS A 232 -6.45 -4.80 17.11
C LYS A 232 -5.63 -3.78 17.90
N GLN A 233 -5.39 -4.02 19.19
CA GLN A 233 -4.57 -3.16 20.03
C GLN A 233 -3.11 -3.14 19.54
N ILE A 234 -2.52 -4.30 19.25
CA ILE A 234 -1.17 -4.39 18.69
C ILE A 234 -1.10 -3.63 17.36
N ALA A 235 -2.09 -3.81 16.48
CA ALA A 235 -2.16 -3.11 15.21
C ALA A 235 -2.30 -1.59 15.39
N ASN A 236 -3.04 -1.14 16.41
CA ASN A 236 -3.14 0.28 16.74
C ASN A 236 -1.81 0.87 17.22
N GLU A 237 -1.14 0.21 18.15
CA GLU A 237 0.19 0.63 18.63
C GLU A 237 1.20 0.66 17.48
N MET A 238 1.20 -0.38 16.63
CA MET A 238 2.03 -0.41 15.42
C MET A 238 1.70 0.72 14.45
N TYR A 239 0.41 1.00 14.22
CA TYR A 239 -0.03 2.10 13.35
C TYR A 239 0.48 3.45 13.86
N GLU A 240 0.26 3.77 15.13
CA GLU A 240 0.68 5.04 15.72
C GLU A 240 2.20 5.23 15.65
N HIS A 241 2.96 4.19 16.01
CA HIS A 241 4.42 4.24 15.92
C HIS A 241 4.91 4.34 14.48
N LEU A 242 4.41 3.50 13.56
CA LEU A 242 4.85 3.51 12.17
C LEU A 242 4.46 4.81 11.46
N LEU A 243 3.28 5.36 11.72
CA LEU A 243 2.87 6.64 11.15
C LEU A 243 3.79 7.76 11.62
N GLY A 244 4.04 7.86 12.93
CA GLY A 244 4.93 8.89 13.48
C GLY A 244 6.38 8.76 13.01
N MET A 245 6.88 7.54 12.82
CA MET A 245 8.24 7.30 12.34
C MET A 245 8.36 7.44 10.82
N LEU A 246 7.43 6.91 10.05
CA LEU A 246 7.54 6.84 8.60
C LEU A 246 6.91 8.04 7.90
N GLN A 247 6.43 9.04 8.64
CA GLN A 247 5.90 10.25 8.04
C GLN A 247 6.97 10.91 7.16
N ASN A 248 6.64 11.05 5.89
CA ASN A 248 7.51 11.54 4.82
C ASN A 248 8.81 10.73 4.59
N ALA A 249 8.91 9.52 5.15
CA ALA A 249 10.04 8.64 4.96
C ALA A 249 9.85 7.73 3.73
N TRP A 250 10.96 7.24 3.19
CA TRP A 250 10.98 6.19 2.18
C TRP A 250 11.23 4.84 2.84
N LEU A 251 10.30 3.89 2.69
CA LEU A 251 10.54 2.50 3.05
C LEU A 251 11.38 1.83 1.94
N ILE A 252 12.69 1.76 2.17
CA ILE A 252 13.68 1.22 1.24
C ILE A 252 13.60 -0.30 1.18
N ALA A 253 13.49 -0.95 2.33
CA ALA A 253 13.36 -2.40 2.40
C ALA A 253 12.62 -2.85 3.67
N ALA A 254 11.91 -3.96 3.54
CA ALA A 254 11.29 -4.68 4.65
C ALA A 254 11.68 -6.15 4.58
N GLN A 255 12.14 -6.71 5.71
CA GLN A 255 12.42 -8.12 5.86
C GLN A 255 11.50 -8.69 6.94
N VAL A 256 10.82 -9.80 6.62
CA VAL A 256 9.92 -10.49 7.54
C VAL A 256 10.41 -11.91 7.75
N GLU A 257 10.61 -12.30 9.00
CA GLU A 257 11.01 -13.65 9.38
C GLU A 257 9.77 -14.52 9.64
N LEU A 258 9.49 -15.40 8.68
CA LEU A 258 8.34 -16.30 8.68
C LEU A 258 8.65 -17.67 9.31
N LEU A 259 9.92 -17.95 9.63
CA LEU A 259 10.27 -19.25 10.18
C LEU A 259 9.73 -19.42 11.61
N PRO A 260 9.33 -20.66 11.99
CA PRO A 260 8.82 -20.96 13.31
C PRO A 260 9.77 -20.49 14.40
N MET A 261 9.20 -20.04 15.51
CA MET A 261 9.99 -19.53 16.62
C MET A 261 10.84 -20.66 17.20
N GLN A 262 12.16 -20.46 17.21
CA GLN A 262 13.04 -21.29 18.04
C GLN A 262 13.02 -20.68 19.44
N TYR A 263 12.19 -21.25 20.31
CA TYR A 263 12.26 -20.97 21.72
C TYR A 263 13.43 -21.74 22.31
N SER A 264 14.53 -21.05 22.60
CA SER A 264 15.31 -21.44 23.77
C SER A 264 14.42 -21.21 24.99
N ASP A 265 14.02 -22.28 25.67
CA ASP A 265 13.19 -22.24 26.91
C ASP A 265 13.84 -21.39 28.03
N ILE A 266 15.11 -21.04 27.87
CA ILE A 266 15.88 -20.27 28.83
C ILE A 266 16.26 -18.95 28.16
N PRO A 267 15.66 -17.81 28.55
CA PRO A 267 16.00 -16.48 28.02
C PRO A 267 17.49 -16.15 28.12
N GLU A 268 18.19 -16.64 29.15
CA GLU A 268 19.64 -16.44 29.31
C GLU A 268 20.51 -17.24 28.32
N LYS A 269 19.94 -18.28 27.69
CA LYS A 269 20.63 -19.05 26.63
C LYS A 269 20.41 -18.45 25.24
N ARG A 270 19.72 -17.32 25.16
CA ARG A 270 19.43 -16.72 23.86
C ARG A 270 20.70 -16.20 23.19
N THR A 271 20.93 -16.55 21.93
CA THR A 271 22.10 -16.15 21.14
C THR A 271 21.69 -15.42 19.87
N ARG A 272 22.66 -14.86 19.12
CA ARG A 272 22.43 -14.31 17.76
C ARG A 272 21.82 -15.31 16.77
N LYS A 273 21.79 -16.60 17.09
CA LYS A 273 21.13 -17.64 16.27
C LYS A 273 19.64 -17.75 16.54
N ASP A 274 19.13 -17.16 17.62
CA ASP A 274 17.70 -17.15 17.88
C ASP A 274 17.01 -16.18 16.92
N ARG A 275 16.04 -16.71 16.19
CA ARG A 275 15.22 -15.95 15.24
C ARG A 275 14.18 -15.14 15.99
N THR A 276 14.64 -14.09 16.69
CA THR A 276 13.76 -13.22 17.48
C THR A 276 13.27 -12.00 16.73
N THR A 277 14.03 -11.51 15.75
CA THR A 277 13.60 -10.42 14.86
C THR A 277 12.52 -10.95 13.93
N ARG A 278 11.32 -10.37 14.02
CA ARG A 278 10.17 -10.74 13.21
C ARG A 278 10.02 -9.85 12.00
N ILE A 279 10.28 -8.56 12.17
CA ILE A 279 10.24 -7.57 11.10
C ILE A 279 11.46 -6.67 11.24
N GLN A 280 12.11 -6.38 10.13
CA GLN A 280 13.15 -5.37 10.03
C GLN A 280 12.79 -4.41 8.90
N LEU A 281 12.75 -3.11 9.22
CA LEU A 281 12.47 -2.05 8.27
C LEU A 281 13.72 -1.20 8.08
N LEU A 282 14.11 -0.95 6.84
CA LEU A 282 15.09 0.04 6.45
C LEU A 282 14.35 1.18 5.77
N TYR A 283 14.47 2.38 6.31
CA TYR A 283 13.82 3.56 5.78
C TYR A 283 14.75 4.76 5.80
N GLY A 284 14.48 5.76 4.98
CA GLY A 284 15.28 6.98 4.93
C GLY A 284 14.44 8.24 4.75
N TYR A 285 15.07 9.41 4.85
CA TYR A 285 14.43 10.72 4.70
C TYR A 285 15.13 11.58 3.66
N PRO A 286 14.47 12.66 3.16
CA PRO A 286 15.02 13.58 2.17
C PRO A 286 16.40 14.16 2.45
N ASN A 287 16.84 14.16 3.70
CA ASN A 287 18.18 14.60 4.10
C ASN A 287 19.27 13.52 3.93
N TYR A 288 18.96 12.40 3.26
CA TYR A 288 19.83 11.23 3.04
C TYR A 288 20.15 10.40 4.29
N ASP A 289 19.50 10.68 5.42
CA ASP A 289 19.62 9.82 6.60
C ASP A 289 18.87 8.51 6.35
N SER A 290 19.45 7.42 6.84
CA SER A 290 18.86 6.08 6.79
C SER A 290 18.82 5.45 8.17
N TYR A 291 17.70 4.82 8.49
CA TYR A 291 17.40 4.26 9.79
C TYR A 291 16.94 2.82 9.65
N CYS A 292 17.23 2.01 10.67
CA CYS A 292 16.79 0.63 10.72
C CYS A 292 16.04 0.34 12.02
N ILE A 293 14.79 -0.07 11.88
CA ILE A 293 13.96 -0.54 12.98
C ILE A 293 13.86 -2.05 12.93
N ARG A 294 13.95 -2.66 14.11
CA ARG A 294 13.68 -4.08 14.31
C ARG A 294 12.54 -4.26 15.30
N LEU A 295 11.58 -5.08 14.92
CA LEU A 295 10.54 -5.61 15.79
C LEU A 295 11.00 -7.00 16.25
N ASP A 296 11.42 -7.06 17.51
CA ASP A 296 11.94 -8.26 18.14
C ASP A 296 10.90 -8.85 19.10
N LEU A 297 10.88 -10.18 19.22
CA LEU A 297 10.13 -10.84 20.29
C LEU A 297 10.69 -10.43 21.66
N LYS A 298 9.80 -10.30 22.65
CA LYS A 298 10.13 -9.85 24.01
C LYS A 298 11.37 -10.58 24.58
N HIS A 299 12.38 -9.81 24.92
CA HIS A 299 13.51 -10.22 25.78
C HIS A 299 13.27 -9.69 27.19
N LYS A 300 13.77 -10.39 28.21
CA LYS A 300 13.56 -9.97 29.61
C LYS A 300 14.29 -8.63 29.84
N GLY A 301 13.53 -7.54 30.02
CA GLY A 301 14.07 -6.22 30.38
C GLY A 301 14.38 -5.25 29.22
N GLN A 302 14.02 -5.55 27.97
CA GLN A 302 14.15 -4.62 26.84
C GLN A 302 12.81 -4.43 26.11
N GLY A 303 12.55 -3.21 25.64
CA GLY A 303 11.34 -2.86 24.87
C GLY A 303 11.29 -3.58 23.52
N PHE A 304 10.11 -3.64 22.91
CA PHE A 304 9.85 -4.40 21.67
C PHE A 304 10.45 -3.78 20.40
N VAL A 305 10.88 -2.52 20.46
CA VAL A 305 11.39 -1.74 19.33
C VAL A 305 12.84 -1.36 19.61
N HIS A 306 13.75 -1.75 18.71
CA HIS A 306 15.16 -1.38 18.77
C HIS A 306 15.51 -0.44 17.61
N TYR A 307 16.07 0.72 17.94
CA TYR A 307 16.58 1.69 16.98
C TYR A 307 18.09 1.48 16.82
N ASN A 308 18.53 1.14 15.60
CA ASN A 308 19.94 1.19 15.25
C ASN A 308 20.13 2.25 14.16
N ASN A 309 20.91 3.29 14.44
CA ASN A 309 21.45 4.14 13.39
C ASN A 309 22.40 3.30 12.54
N LYS A 310 22.12 3.20 11.24
CA LYS A 310 23.10 2.78 10.26
C LYS A 310 23.72 4.04 9.66
N SER A 311 24.82 4.48 10.27
CA SER A 311 25.78 5.42 9.66
C SER A 311 26.46 4.79 8.46
#